data_AF-A0A0K8SJ81-F1
#
_entry.id   AF-A0A0K8SJ81-F1
#
_cell.length_a   1.000
_cell.length_b   1.000
_cell.length_c   1.000
_cell.angle_alpha   90.00
_cell.angle_beta   90.00
_cell.angle_gamma   90.00
#
_symmetry.space_group_name_H-M   'P 1'
#
loop_
_entity.id
_entity.type
_entity.pdbx_description
1 polymer ?
#
loop_
_entity_poly.entity_id
_entity_poly.type
_entity_poly.pdbx_seq_one_letter_code
_entity_poly.pdbx_strand_id
1 'polypeptide(L)'
;MRFSLVLAKLTKDGIGEVTKKQANLPESYVRRTLRSVEWSTPRGYPQYLPKQIVHKKTYYEVDKPWTAQFQKLNEPGRKHRKIFLEPIKDWSYFVGDRVEVLAGPDKGKQGIISEVVEERNWVIVEGLNTKLKVVGKTKQFPGSVIAVEQPLTINREVALVDPADMLSTKVEWRFTEDGEKVRVSHRTGRIIPVPNQAQSTHDYKSKSTYKESPKDTGDSEISKITFSPSLSTFEMDIMKSEGIEETRTPSKTYWY
;
A
#
# COMPACT_ATOMS: atom_id res chain seq x y z
N MET A 1 26.00 -25.02 -2.88
CA MET A 1 24.57 -24.71 -2.64
C MET A 1 24.38 -23.21 -2.68
N ARG A 2 23.70 -22.68 -3.71
CA ARG A 2 23.40 -21.25 -3.82
C ARG A 2 22.23 -20.95 -2.88
N PHE A 3 22.49 -20.24 -1.79
CA PHE A 3 21.43 -19.64 -0.98
C PHE A 3 20.71 -18.59 -1.84
N SER A 4 19.53 -18.94 -2.34
CA SER A 4 18.58 -17.98 -2.88
C SER A 4 18.12 -17.10 -1.72
N LEU A 5 18.72 -15.92 -1.60
CA LEU A 5 18.13 -14.80 -0.87
C LEU A 5 16.72 -14.60 -1.43
N VAL A 6 15.72 -15.05 -0.69
CA VAL A 6 14.33 -14.61 -0.89
C VAL A 6 14.32 -13.15 -0.49
N LEU A 7 14.70 -12.31 -1.45
CA LEU A 7 14.41 -10.89 -1.43
C LEU A 7 12.89 -10.79 -1.25
N ALA A 8 12.45 -10.31 -0.10
CA ALA A 8 11.16 -9.67 -0.02
C ALA A 8 11.08 -8.71 -1.21
N LYS A 9 10.02 -8.84 -2.02
CA LYS A 9 9.79 -8.06 -3.25
C LYS A 9 9.60 -6.58 -2.90
N LEU A 10 10.63 -5.91 -2.42
CA LEU A 10 10.78 -4.46 -2.51
C LEU A 10 10.99 -4.17 -3.99
N THR A 11 9.89 -3.90 -4.70
CA THR A 11 9.98 -3.17 -5.97
C THR A 11 10.91 -1.98 -5.72
N LYS A 12 11.87 -1.70 -6.61
CA LYS A 12 12.91 -0.66 -6.45
C LYS A 12 12.37 0.71 -6.00
N ASP A 13 11.07 0.95 -6.18
CA ASP A 13 10.37 2.20 -5.88
C ASP A 13 9.46 2.13 -4.63
N GLY A 14 9.32 0.98 -3.95
CA GLY A 14 8.43 0.78 -2.78
C GLY A 14 6.92 0.78 -3.08
N ILE A 15 6.52 1.13 -4.31
CA ILE A 15 5.13 1.35 -4.73
C ILE A 15 4.29 0.06 -4.77
N GLY A 16 4.91 -1.09 -5.05
CA GLY A 16 4.21 -2.37 -5.23
C GLY A 16 3.50 -2.90 -3.97
N GLU A 17 3.81 -2.36 -2.79
CA GLU A 17 3.11 -2.69 -1.54
C GLU A 17 1.92 -1.76 -1.29
N VAL A 18 2.03 -0.48 -1.65
CA VAL A 18 0.93 0.50 -1.53
C VAL A 18 -0.23 0.11 -2.44
N THR A 19 0.05 -0.32 -3.68
CA THR A 19 -0.97 -0.76 -4.64
C THR A 19 -1.67 -2.06 -4.24
N LYS A 20 -0.97 -3.00 -3.59
CA LYS A 20 -1.58 -4.23 -3.06
C LYS A 20 -2.54 -3.95 -1.89
N LYS A 21 -2.20 -2.98 -1.04
CA LYS A 21 -3.03 -2.58 0.11
C LYS A 21 -4.20 -1.69 -0.27
N GLN A 22 -4.10 -1.02 -1.42
CA GLN A 22 -5.14 -0.12 -1.95
C GLN A 22 -5.67 -0.65 -3.27
N ALA A 23 -6.13 -1.91 -3.26
CA ALA A 23 -6.49 -2.68 -4.45
C ALA A 23 -7.57 -2.01 -5.35
N ASN A 24 -8.32 -1.02 -4.86
CA ASN A 24 -9.29 -0.27 -5.66
C ASN A 24 -8.67 0.83 -6.54
N LEU A 25 -7.44 1.27 -6.25
CA LEU A 25 -6.77 2.30 -7.05
C LEU A 25 -5.93 1.62 -8.13
N PRO A 26 -6.10 1.98 -9.42
CA PRO A 26 -5.23 1.49 -10.47
C PRO A 26 -3.78 1.79 -10.13
N GLU A 27 -2.89 0.80 -10.29
CA GLU A 27 -1.46 1.00 -10.03
C GLU A 27 -0.89 2.18 -10.82
N SER A 28 -1.38 2.42 -12.03
CA SER A 28 -1.01 3.58 -12.85
C SER A 28 -1.38 4.92 -12.19
N TYR A 29 -2.50 4.98 -11.47
CA TYR A 29 -2.95 6.16 -10.72
C TYR A 29 -2.05 6.40 -9.50
N VAL A 30 -1.77 5.35 -8.72
CA VAL A 30 -0.87 5.42 -7.55
C VAL A 30 0.54 5.85 -7.98
N ARG A 31 1.08 5.25 -9.06
CA ARG A 31 2.36 5.68 -9.63
C ARG A 31 2.34 7.13 -10.07
N ARG A 32 1.27 7.59 -10.73
CA ARG A 32 1.17 8.98 -11.22
C ARG A 32 1.13 9.98 -10.08
N THR A 33 0.41 9.67 -9.00
CA THR A 33 0.27 10.56 -7.84
C THR A 33 1.56 10.63 -7.01
N LEU A 34 2.26 9.50 -6.84
CA LEU A 34 3.54 9.47 -6.11
C LEU A 34 4.73 9.98 -6.93
N ARG A 35 4.66 9.94 -8.26
CA ARG A 35 5.76 10.34 -9.14
C ARG A 35 5.84 11.87 -9.25
N SER A 36 6.71 12.46 -8.43
CA SER A 36 7.11 13.86 -8.59
C SER A 36 8.24 13.98 -9.64
N VAL A 37 7.90 14.49 -10.82
CA VAL A 37 8.87 14.77 -11.89
C VAL A 37 9.42 16.17 -11.69
N GLU A 38 10.69 16.26 -11.32
CA GLU A 38 11.40 17.54 -11.17
C GLU A 38 11.67 18.17 -12.53
N TRP A 39 12.06 17.35 -13.51
CA TRP A 39 12.29 17.79 -14.87
C TRP A 39 12.01 16.66 -15.85
N SER A 40 11.42 17.00 -17.00
CA SER A 40 11.29 16.07 -18.13
C SER A 40 11.74 16.73 -19.41
N THR A 41 12.34 15.95 -20.29
CA THR A 41 12.60 16.36 -21.66
C THR A 41 11.35 16.92 -22.33
N PRO A 42 11.43 18.07 -23.04
CA PRO A 42 10.31 18.61 -23.82
C PRO A 42 9.74 17.57 -24.79
N ARG A 43 8.41 17.44 -24.83
CA ARG A 43 7.73 16.52 -25.77
C ARG A 43 7.77 17.07 -27.19
N GLY A 44 7.83 16.18 -28.18
CA GLY A 44 7.74 16.56 -29.61
C GLY A 44 9.07 16.89 -30.28
N TYR A 45 10.20 16.69 -29.58
CA TYR A 45 11.53 16.98 -30.11
C TYR A 45 12.35 15.68 -30.22
N PRO A 46 12.51 15.10 -31.43
CA PRO A 46 13.20 13.82 -31.64
C PRO A 46 14.68 13.83 -31.24
N GLN A 47 15.29 15.02 -31.26
CA GLN A 47 16.67 15.30 -30.86
C GLN A 47 16.94 15.00 -29.38
N TYR A 48 15.94 15.09 -28.51
CA TYR A 48 16.13 14.82 -27.10
C TYR A 48 15.63 13.43 -26.73
N LEU A 49 16.49 12.65 -26.06
CA LEU A 49 16.07 11.40 -25.45
C LEU A 49 15.00 11.64 -24.37
N PRO A 50 13.96 10.80 -24.27
CA PRO A 50 12.94 10.91 -23.23
C PRO A 50 13.56 10.60 -21.87
N LYS A 51 14.07 11.64 -21.21
CA LYS A 51 14.70 11.56 -19.89
C LYS A 51 13.83 12.30 -18.89
N GLN A 52 13.77 11.77 -17.68
CA GLN A 52 13.10 12.42 -16.57
C GLN A 52 13.99 12.38 -15.34
N ILE A 53 14.09 13.52 -14.66
CA ILE A 53 14.65 13.63 -13.33
C ILE A 53 13.45 13.54 -12.39
N VAL A 54 13.40 12.46 -11.62
CA VAL A 54 12.31 12.17 -10.68
C VAL A 54 12.85 12.36 -9.27
N HIS A 55 12.07 13.04 -8.41
CA HIS A 55 12.37 13.11 -6.99
C HIS A 55 12.20 11.73 -6.36
N LYS A 56 13.29 11.16 -5.84
CA LYS A 56 13.33 9.79 -5.33
C LYS A 56 12.94 9.64 -3.86
N LYS A 57 12.76 10.73 -3.11
CA LYS A 57 12.59 10.68 -1.65
C LYS A 57 11.34 11.46 -1.23
N THR A 58 10.22 10.75 -1.22
CA THR A 58 8.99 11.19 -0.56
C THR A 58 9.16 11.12 0.95
N TYR A 59 8.68 12.14 1.65
CA TYR A 59 8.60 12.21 3.09
C TYR A 59 7.18 11.83 3.52
N TYR A 60 7.06 10.69 4.17
CA TYR A 60 5.78 10.15 4.65
C TYR A 60 5.48 10.66 6.05
N GLU A 61 4.22 11.02 6.30
CA GLU A 61 3.67 11.20 7.64
C GLU A 61 2.37 10.38 7.74
N VAL A 62 1.38 10.87 8.47
CA VAL A 62 0.03 10.27 8.54
C VAL A 62 -0.75 10.49 7.24
N ASP A 63 -0.52 11.64 6.58
CA ASP A 63 -1.26 11.99 5.38
C ASP A 63 -1.00 11.02 4.22
N LYS A 64 -2.08 10.58 3.56
CA LYS A 64 -1.99 9.71 2.37
C LYS A 64 -1.39 10.44 1.16
N PRO A 65 -0.71 9.73 0.24
CA PRO A 65 -0.04 10.35 -0.91
C PRO A 65 -0.87 11.27 -1.82
N TRP A 66 -2.17 11.01 -1.95
CA TRP A 66 -3.07 11.78 -2.80
C TRP A 66 -3.74 12.97 -2.10
N THR A 67 -3.46 13.23 -0.82
CA THR A 67 -4.00 14.40 -0.12
C THR A 67 -3.21 15.66 -0.44
N ALA A 68 -3.88 16.82 -0.37
CA ALA A 68 -3.23 18.11 -0.57
C ALA A 68 -2.16 18.39 0.48
N GLN A 69 -2.36 17.91 1.71
CA GLN A 69 -1.43 18.03 2.84
C GLN A 69 -0.12 17.31 2.55
N PHE A 70 -0.20 16.06 2.09
CA PHE A 70 0.97 15.29 1.67
C PHE A 70 1.71 15.96 0.53
N GLN A 71 0.99 16.45 -0.48
CA GLN A 71 1.58 17.15 -1.62
C GLN A 71 2.30 18.43 -1.18
N LYS A 72 1.68 19.23 -0.31
CA LYS A 72 2.27 20.46 0.25
C LYS A 72 3.55 20.16 1.04
N LEU A 73 3.57 19.07 1.79
CA LEU A 73 4.74 18.63 2.56
C LEU A 73 5.89 18.19 1.64
N ASN A 74 5.55 17.63 0.47
CA ASN A 74 6.47 17.07 -0.52
C ASN A 74 6.64 17.95 -1.76
N GLU A 75 6.39 19.26 -1.64
CA GLU A 75 6.57 20.21 -2.75
C GLU A 75 8.01 20.14 -3.32
N PRO A 76 8.16 20.27 -4.66
CA PRO A 76 9.48 20.33 -5.29
C PRO A 76 10.37 21.38 -4.62
N GLY A 77 11.61 21.00 -4.30
CA GLY A 77 12.57 21.86 -3.60
C GLY A 77 12.52 21.83 -2.07
N ARG A 78 11.45 21.28 -1.45
CA ARG A 78 11.47 21.02 0.00
C ARG A 78 12.43 19.90 0.34
N LYS A 79 13.34 20.16 1.28
CA LYS A 79 14.32 19.18 1.74
C LYS A 79 13.97 18.72 3.15
N HIS A 80 13.77 17.41 3.29
CA HIS A 80 13.56 16.77 4.58
C HIS A 80 14.82 16.05 5.04
N ARG A 81 15.03 16.01 6.35
CA ARG A 81 16.09 15.17 6.93
C ARG A 81 15.73 13.69 6.71
N LYS A 82 16.72 12.88 6.37
CA LYS A 82 16.52 11.43 6.26
C LYS A 82 16.18 10.87 7.64
N ILE A 83 15.08 10.15 7.73
CA ILE A 83 14.74 9.35 8.91
C ILE A 83 15.37 7.98 8.77
N PHE A 84 16.01 7.53 9.83
CA PHE A 84 16.51 6.17 9.94
C PHE A 84 15.44 5.35 10.64
N LEU A 85 14.92 4.36 9.93
CA LEU A 85 13.93 3.43 10.44
C LEU A 85 14.55 2.04 10.51
N GLU A 86 14.17 1.30 11.54
CA GLU A 86 14.52 -0.11 11.67
C GLU A 86 13.71 -0.89 10.61
N PRO A 87 14.36 -1.62 9.69
CA PRO A 87 13.66 -2.36 8.66
C PRO A 87 12.90 -3.53 9.28
N ILE A 88 11.60 -3.61 9.02
CA ILE A 88 10.75 -4.71 9.46
C ILE A 88 10.65 -5.72 8.32
N LYS A 89 11.07 -6.97 8.57
CA LYS A 89 11.00 -8.05 7.57
C LYS A 89 9.58 -8.55 7.40
N ASP A 90 8.94 -8.93 8.50
CA ASP A 90 7.60 -9.50 8.52
C ASP A 90 6.67 -8.56 9.29
N TRP A 91 5.83 -7.86 8.54
CA TRP A 91 4.87 -6.93 9.10
C TRP A 91 3.76 -7.67 9.85
N SER A 92 3.45 -7.26 11.07
CA SER A 92 2.59 -8.04 11.98
C SER A 92 1.34 -7.29 12.48
N TYR A 93 1.15 -6.01 12.16
CA TYR A 93 0.09 -5.17 12.74
C TYR A 93 -0.87 -4.69 11.65
N PHE A 94 -2.15 -5.00 11.74
CA PHE A 94 -3.13 -4.66 10.72
C PHE A 94 -4.25 -3.79 11.28
N VAL A 95 -4.96 -3.09 10.38
CA VAL A 95 -6.16 -2.32 10.74
C VAL A 95 -7.19 -3.26 11.35
N GLY A 96 -7.77 -2.84 12.48
CA GLY A 96 -8.71 -3.63 13.26
C GLY A 96 -8.08 -4.53 14.33
N ASP A 97 -6.75 -4.60 14.43
CA ASP A 97 -6.11 -5.34 15.52
C ASP A 97 -6.30 -4.64 16.85
N ARG A 98 -6.48 -5.43 17.91
CA ARG A 98 -6.45 -4.93 19.29
C ARG A 98 -5.01 -4.86 19.79
N VAL A 99 -4.64 -3.69 20.28
CA VAL A 99 -3.30 -3.40 20.77
C VAL A 99 -3.32 -2.74 22.13
N GLU A 100 -2.24 -2.92 22.87
CA GLU A 100 -1.98 -2.24 24.14
C GLU A 100 -0.82 -1.26 23.97
N VAL A 101 -0.97 -0.07 24.54
CA VAL A 101 0.04 0.98 24.54
C VAL A 101 1.05 0.73 25.65
N LEU A 102 2.32 0.54 25.31
CA LEU A 102 3.40 0.22 26.26
C LEU A 102 4.06 1.46 26.87
N ALA A 103 4.03 2.59 26.15
CA ALA A 103 4.70 3.82 26.53
C ALA A 103 3.88 5.06 26.13
N GLY A 104 4.12 6.18 26.82
CA GLY A 104 3.41 7.44 26.59
C GLY A 104 2.30 7.71 27.63
N PRO A 105 1.45 8.73 27.38
CA PRO A 105 0.44 9.19 28.34
C PRO A 105 -0.67 8.15 28.58
N ASP A 106 -0.96 7.32 27.57
CA ASP A 106 -2.03 6.31 27.59
C ASP A 106 -1.50 4.90 27.86
N LYS A 107 -0.36 4.77 28.55
CA LYS A 107 0.25 3.48 28.87
C LYS A 107 -0.73 2.54 29.60
N GLY A 108 -0.78 1.29 29.16
CA GLY A 108 -1.63 0.22 29.69
C GLY A 108 -3.06 0.24 29.17
N LYS A 109 -3.46 1.27 28.40
CA LYS A 109 -4.76 1.28 27.73
C LYS A 109 -4.70 0.43 26.46
N GLN A 110 -5.84 -0.17 26.15
CA GLN A 110 -6.03 -0.95 24.95
C GLN A 110 -6.93 -0.20 23.97
N GLY A 111 -6.67 -0.37 22.68
CA GLY A 111 -7.43 0.23 21.61
C GLY A 111 -7.36 -0.60 20.33
N ILE A 112 -8.09 -0.15 19.32
CA ILE A 112 -8.12 -0.79 17.99
C ILE A 112 -7.27 0.06 17.04
N ILE A 113 -6.48 -0.59 16.20
CA ILE A 113 -5.71 0.10 15.16
C ILE A 113 -6.67 0.63 14.08
N SER A 114 -6.72 1.95 13.91
CA SER A 114 -7.51 2.61 12.87
C SER A 114 -6.75 2.71 11.55
N GLU A 115 -5.45 3.03 11.61
CA GLU A 115 -4.61 3.23 10.44
C GLU A 115 -3.19 2.70 10.66
N VAL A 116 -2.58 2.25 9.57
CA VAL A 116 -1.21 1.77 9.53
C VAL A 116 -0.40 2.56 8.51
N VAL A 117 0.78 3.03 8.90
CA VAL A 117 1.76 3.72 8.04
C VAL A 117 3.08 2.96 8.10
N GLU A 118 3.29 2.07 7.13
CA GLU A 118 4.44 1.16 7.12
C GLU A 118 5.74 1.87 6.79
N GLU A 119 5.69 2.93 5.99
CA GLU A 119 6.85 3.74 5.61
C GLU A 119 7.50 4.43 6.81
N ARG A 120 6.81 4.47 7.96
CA ARG A 120 7.27 5.05 9.23
C ARG A 120 7.27 4.07 10.40
N ASN A 121 6.86 2.82 10.19
CA ASN A 121 6.58 1.86 11.25
C ASN A 121 5.58 2.41 12.30
N TRP A 122 4.57 3.14 11.83
CA TRP A 122 3.57 3.79 12.68
C TRP A 122 2.21 3.10 12.61
N VAL A 123 1.51 3.13 13.73
CA VAL A 123 0.10 2.78 13.85
C VAL A 123 -0.65 3.89 14.54
N ILE A 124 -1.89 4.10 14.14
CA ILE A 124 -2.81 5.02 14.81
C ILE A 124 -3.85 4.17 15.52
N VAL A 125 -4.05 4.46 16.80
CA VAL A 125 -4.96 3.71 17.66
C VAL A 125 -6.13 4.61 18.03
N GLU A 126 -7.35 4.12 17.83
CA GLU A 126 -8.57 4.89 18.00
C GLU A 126 -8.68 5.46 19.43
N GLY A 127 -8.85 6.78 19.54
CA GLY A 127 -9.04 7.47 20.81
C GLY A 127 -7.85 7.51 21.77
N LEU A 128 -6.70 6.94 21.40
CA LEU A 128 -5.48 6.91 22.22
C LEU A 128 -4.38 7.81 21.64
N ASN A 129 -3.48 8.27 22.51
CA ASN A 129 -2.38 9.19 22.18
C ASN A 129 -2.88 10.43 21.42
N THR A 130 -3.94 11.04 21.91
CA THR A 130 -4.61 12.16 21.22
C THR A 130 -3.97 13.51 21.56
N LYS A 131 -4.04 14.44 20.60
CA LYS A 131 -3.73 15.86 20.82
C LYS A 131 -4.91 16.73 20.41
N LEU A 132 -5.17 17.76 21.19
CA LEU A 132 -6.21 18.73 20.88
C LEU A 132 -5.74 19.65 19.74
N LYS A 133 -6.51 19.70 18.65
CA LYS A 133 -6.27 20.56 17.49
C LYS A 133 -7.51 21.39 17.20
N VAL A 134 -7.30 22.69 16.96
CA VAL A 134 -8.38 23.58 16.51
C VAL A 134 -8.52 23.45 15.00
N VAL A 135 -9.73 23.14 14.52
CA VAL A 135 -10.04 22.94 13.10
C VAL A 135 -11.09 23.97 12.65
N GLY A 136 -10.98 24.42 11.40
CA GLY A 136 -11.98 25.30 10.78
C GLY A 136 -11.97 26.76 11.25
N LYS A 137 -10.91 27.21 11.92
CA LYS A 137 -10.79 28.60 12.38
C LYS A 137 -10.84 29.60 11.20
N THR A 138 -11.77 30.54 11.26
CA THR A 138 -11.89 31.66 10.32
C THR A 138 -11.93 32.99 11.09
N LYS A 139 -12.07 34.13 10.39
CA LYS A 139 -12.18 35.43 11.06
C LYS A 139 -13.47 35.54 11.89
N GLN A 140 -14.54 34.88 11.46
CA GLN A 140 -15.87 34.92 12.09
C GLN A 140 -16.11 33.73 13.05
N PHE A 141 -15.44 32.59 12.84
CA PHE A 141 -15.61 31.40 13.66
C PHE A 141 -14.31 31.04 14.39
N PRO A 142 -14.31 30.94 15.74
CA PRO A 142 -13.10 30.66 16.51
C PRO A 142 -12.47 29.28 16.23
N GLY A 143 -13.19 28.37 15.56
CA GLY A 143 -12.78 27.00 15.29
C GLY A 143 -13.35 26.02 16.31
N SER A 144 -13.45 24.75 15.92
CA SER A 144 -13.83 23.66 16.84
C SER A 144 -12.58 22.94 17.33
N VAL A 145 -12.52 22.65 18.63
CA VAL A 145 -11.44 21.83 19.20
C VAL A 145 -11.80 20.36 19.03
N ILE A 146 -10.92 19.61 18.35
CA ILE A 146 -11.09 18.17 18.09
C ILE A 146 -9.86 17.45 18.64
N ALA A 147 -10.08 16.30 19.27
CA ALA A 147 -9.00 15.39 19.63
C ALA A 147 -8.57 14.61 18.37
N VAL A 148 -7.30 14.74 18.00
CA VAL A 148 -6.71 14.07 16.84
C VAL A 148 -5.72 13.04 17.35
N GLU A 149 -5.91 11.78 16.98
CA GLU A 149 -4.99 10.68 17.30
C GLU A 149 -3.60 10.96 16.73
N GLN A 150 -2.56 10.56 17.47
CA GLN A 150 -1.18 10.69 17.02
C GLN A 150 -0.58 9.30 16.78
N PRO A 151 0.32 9.18 15.79
CA PRO A 151 0.95 7.91 15.47
C PRO A 151 1.79 7.41 16.66
N LEU A 152 1.75 6.10 16.87
CA LEU A 152 2.59 5.35 17.79
C LEU A 152 3.52 4.45 17.01
N THR A 153 4.74 4.26 17.50
CA THR A 153 5.78 3.46 16.86
C THR A 153 5.68 2.00 17.28
N ILE A 154 5.58 1.11 16.30
CA ILE A 154 5.32 -0.32 16.50
C ILE A 154 6.40 -1.02 17.33
N ASN A 155 7.68 -0.70 17.09
CA ASN A 155 8.78 -1.45 17.70
C ASN A 155 8.89 -1.25 19.22
N ARG A 156 8.33 -0.16 19.76
CA ARG A 156 8.60 0.26 21.15
C ARG A 156 7.34 0.62 21.93
N GLU A 157 6.33 1.18 21.28
CA GLU A 157 5.21 1.82 21.97
C GLU A 157 3.94 0.99 21.96
N VAL A 158 3.87 -0.09 21.16
CA VAL A 158 2.64 -0.86 20.94
C VAL A 158 2.89 -2.37 20.89
N ALA A 159 2.06 -3.14 21.57
CA ALA A 159 2.04 -4.61 21.47
C ALA A 159 0.65 -5.13 21.08
N LEU A 160 0.61 -6.27 20.39
CA LEU A 160 -0.65 -6.96 20.12
C LEU A 160 -1.20 -7.57 21.39
N VAL A 161 -2.52 -7.56 21.53
CA VAL A 161 -3.24 -8.18 22.64
C VAL A 161 -3.64 -9.58 22.24
N ASP A 162 -3.37 -10.55 23.11
CA ASP A 162 -3.79 -11.92 22.90
C ASP A 162 -5.29 -12.07 23.17
N PRO A 163 -6.08 -12.64 22.25
CA PRO A 163 -7.51 -12.83 22.46
C PRO A 163 -7.83 -13.83 23.59
N ALA A 164 -6.88 -14.65 24.04
CA ALA A 164 -7.13 -15.64 25.09
C ALA A 164 -7.26 -15.02 26.49
N ASP A 165 -6.40 -14.06 26.81
CA ASP A 165 -6.25 -13.54 28.16
C ASP A 165 -6.23 -12.00 28.22
N MET A 166 -6.37 -11.34 27.07
CA MET A 166 -6.49 -9.89 26.97
C MET A 166 -5.26 -9.13 27.48
N LEU A 167 -4.08 -9.76 27.49
CA LEU A 167 -2.83 -9.12 27.87
C LEU A 167 -1.91 -8.94 26.65
N SER A 168 -1.04 -7.93 26.71
CA SER A 168 -0.02 -7.70 25.67
C SER A 168 0.93 -8.88 25.49
N THR A 169 1.26 -9.16 24.23
CA THR A 169 2.16 -10.26 23.85
C THR A 169 3.06 -9.89 22.69
N LYS A 170 4.23 -10.55 22.64
CA LYS A 170 5.06 -10.58 21.44
C LYS A 170 4.52 -11.65 20.50
N VAL A 171 4.62 -11.37 19.20
CA VAL A 171 4.06 -12.21 18.16
C VAL A 171 5.15 -12.67 17.21
N GLU A 172 5.04 -13.91 16.77
CA GLU A 172 5.90 -14.50 15.75
C GLU A 172 5.04 -15.05 14.61
N TRP A 173 5.59 -15.08 13.41
CA TRP A 173 4.95 -15.73 12.27
C TRP A 173 5.34 -17.20 12.22
N ARG A 174 4.35 -18.09 12.19
CA ARG A 174 4.51 -19.54 12.01
C ARG A 174 3.63 -20.02 10.85
N PHE A 175 3.88 -21.24 10.39
CA PHE A 175 3.04 -21.90 9.39
C PHE A 175 2.18 -22.97 10.08
N THR A 176 0.91 -23.06 9.71
CA THR A 176 0.03 -24.17 10.10
C THR A 176 0.36 -25.43 9.31
N GLU A 177 -0.22 -26.57 9.72
CA GLU A 177 -0.10 -27.84 9.00
C GLU A 177 -0.66 -27.75 7.58
N ASP A 178 -1.67 -26.89 7.37
CA ASP A 178 -2.27 -26.60 6.06
C ASP A 178 -1.37 -25.71 5.17
N GLY A 179 -0.25 -25.21 5.71
CA GLY A 179 0.68 -24.32 5.02
C GLY A 179 0.30 -22.83 5.06
N GLU A 180 -0.72 -22.45 5.83
CA GLU A 180 -1.10 -21.05 6.00
C GLU A 180 -0.16 -20.32 6.96
N LYS A 181 0.29 -19.12 6.58
CA LYS A 181 1.14 -18.30 7.44
C LYS A 181 0.28 -17.53 8.44
N VAL A 182 0.44 -17.82 9.72
CA VAL A 182 -0.37 -17.25 10.81
C VAL A 182 0.50 -16.58 11.87
N ARG A 183 -0.08 -15.61 12.57
CA ARG A 183 0.54 -14.94 13.72
C ARG A 183 0.27 -15.75 14.97
N VAL A 184 1.30 -16.02 15.76
CA VAL A 184 1.21 -16.80 17.00
C VAL A 184 1.72 -15.98 18.17
N SER A 185 0.94 -15.96 19.26
CA SER A 185 1.32 -15.36 20.53
C SER A 185 2.46 -16.16 21.15
N HIS A 186 3.55 -15.49 21.50
CA HIS A 186 4.69 -16.14 22.19
C HIS A 186 4.32 -16.59 23.61
N ARG A 187 3.31 -15.98 24.24
CA ARG A 187 2.96 -16.25 25.64
C ARG A 187 2.03 -17.44 25.78
N THR A 188 0.96 -17.50 24.98
CA THR A 188 -0.04 -18.58 25.06
C THR A 188 0.09 -19.62 23.96
N GLY A 189 0.88 -19.33 22.91
CA GLY A 189 0.93 -20.15 21.70
C GLY A 189 -0.34 -20.06 20.84
N ARG A 190 -1.29 -19.17 21.18
CA ARG A 190 -2.56 -19.05 20.44
C ARG A 190 -2.37 -18.26 19.15
N ILE A 191 -3.14 -18.63 18.13
CA ILE A 191 -3.16 -17.94 16.84
C ILE A 191 -3.94 -16.62 16.99
N ILE A 192 -3.33 -15.53 16.50
CA ILE A 192 -3.97 -14.21 16.40
C ILE A 192 -4.39 -14.00 14.94
N PRO A 193 -5.68 -14.19 14.60
CA PRO A 193 -6.14 -14.07 13.22
C PRO A 193 -5.99 -12.64 12.71
N VAL A 194 -5.80 -12.47 11.40
CA VAL A 194 -5.83 -11.14 10.77
C VAL A 194 -7.28 -10.64 10.73
N PRO A 195 -7.58 -9.43 11.23
CA PRO A 195 -8.94 -8.90 11.23
C PRO A 195 -9.49 -8.73 9.81
N ASN A 196 -10.79 -8.93 9.63
CA ASN A 196 -11.46 -8.70 8.34
C ASN A 196 -11.34 -7.25 7.86
N GLN A 197 -11.21 -6.29 8.78
CA GLN A 197 -10.99 -4.87 8.45
C GLN A 197 -9.67 -4.65 7.70
N ALA A 198 -8.65 -5.48 7.93
CA ALA A 198 -7.40 -5.41 7.19
C ALA A 198 -7.57 -5.70 5.69
N GLN A 199 -8.61 -6.44 5.33
CA GLN A 199 -8.95 -6.77 3.93
C GLN A 199 -9.90 -5.73 3.31
N SER A 200 -10.38 -4.76 4.10
CA SER A 200 -11.24 -3.70 3.58
C SER A 200 -10.41 -2.76 2.72
N THR A 201 -11.04 -2.25 1.65
CA THR A 201 -10.37 -1.27 0.81
C THR A 201 -10.56 0.14 1.36
N HIS A 202 -9.87 1.12 0.77
CA HIS A 202 -10.04 2.55 1.09
C HIS A 202 -11.50 3.03 1.12
N ASP A 203 -12.37 2.45 0.27
CA ASP A 203 -13.79 2.80 0.23
C ASP A 203 -14.63 2.01 1.24
N TYR A 204 -13.99 1.38 2.24
CA TYR A 204 -14.59 0.51 3.26
C TYR A 204 -15.39 -0.67 2.68
N LYS A 205 -15.13 -1.03 1.42
CA LYS A 205 -15.71 -2.19 0.76
C LYS A 205 -14.86 -3.42 1.04
N SER A 206 -15.50 -4.49 1.50
CA SER A 206 -14.93 -5.84 1.57
C SER A 206 -15.42 -6.67 0.38
N LYS A 207 -14.74 -7.79 0.10
CA LYS A 207 -15.16 -8.75 -0.94
C LYS A 207 -16.60 -9.23 -0.75
N SER A 208 -17.04 -9.42 0.50
CA SER A 208 -18.39 -9.87 0.84
C SER A 208 -19.48 -8.82 0.60
N THR A 209 -19.12 -7.53 0.70
CA THR A 209 -20.07 -6.41 0.62
C THR A 209 -20.10 -5.79 -0.77
N TYR A 210 -19.28 -6.30 -1.70
CA TYR A 210 -19.24 -5.82 -3.07
C TYR A 210 -20.56 -6.10 -3.80
N LYS A 211 -21.00 -5.12 -4.59
CA LYS A 211 -22.17 -5.19 -5.46
C LYS A 211 -21.75 -4.83 -6.87
N GLU A 212 -22.07 -5.69 -7.81
CA GLU A 212 -21.72 -5.53 -9.23
C GLU A 212 -22.36 -4.26 -9.82
N SER A 213 -21.55 -3.48 -10.54
CA SER A 213 -21.98 -2.35 -11.36
C SER A 213 -22.36 -2.83 -12.77
N PRO A 214 -23.23 -2.12 -13.51
CA PRO A 214 -23.53 -2.46 -14.91
C PRO A 214 -22.32 -2.48 -15.85
N LYS A 215 -21.19 -1.90 -15.45
CA LYS A 215 -19.92 -1.88 -16.21
C LYS A 215 -18.91 -2.94 -15.74
N ASP A 216 -19.25 -3.71 -14.71
CA ASP A 216 -18.37 -4.74 -14.17
C ASP A 216 -18.63 -6.06 -14.91
N THR A 217 -17.57 -6.81 -15.17
CA THR A 217 -17.67 -8.14 -15.80
C THR A 217 -18.08 -9.17 -14.77
N GLY A 218 -19.12 -9.95 -15.07
CA GLY A 218 -19.60 -11.02 -14.20
C GLY A 218 -18.61 -12.19 -14.07
N ASP A 219 -18.72 -12.94 -12.97
CA ASP A 219 -17.86 -14.09 -12.65
C ASP A 219 -17.92 -15.20 -13.73
N SER A 220 -19.09 -15.39 -14.33
CA SER A 220 -19.28 -16.34 -15.43
C SER A 220 -18.46 -16.00 -16.67
N GLU A 221 -18.20 -14.73 -16.96
CA GLU A 221 -17.36 -14.31 -18.09
C GLU A 221 -15.87 -14.40 -17.75
N ILE A 222 -15.50 -14.10 -16.49
CA ILE A 222 -14.10 -14.13 -16.03
C ILE A 222 -13.55 -15.55 -15.95
N SER A 223 -14.38 -16.50 -15.50
CA SER A 223 -13.99 -17.91 -15.35
C SER A 223 -13.89 -18.67 -16.68
N LYS A 224 -14.39 -18.09 -17.79
CA LYS A 224 -14.26 -18.69 -19.12
C LYS A 224 -12.80 -18.67 -19.59
N ILE A 225 -12.25 -19.86 -19.80
CA ILE A 225 -10.92 -20.02 -20.41
C ILE A 225 -11.08 -19.78 -21.91
N THR A 226 -10.73 -18.56 -22.36
CA THR A 226 -10.77 -18.16 -23.78
C THR A 226 -9.42 -18.33 -24.48
N PHE A 227 -8.33 -18.37 -23.72
CA PHE A 227 -6.98 -18.49 -24.27
C PHE A 227 -6.69 -19.91 -24.73
N SER A 228 -6.32 -20.04 -26.01
CA SER A 228 -5.78 -21.28 -26.58
C SER A 228 -4.33 -21.04 -27.01
N PRO A 229 -3.37 -21.87 -26.56
CA PRO A 229 -1.96 -21.66 -26.90
C PRO A 229 -1.71 -21.99 -28.38
N SER A 230 -1.20 -21.02 -29.12
CA SER A 230 -0.86 -21.14 -30.54
C SER A 230 0.59 -20.68 -30.80
N LEU A 231 1.20 -21.16 -31.88
CA LEU A 231 2.53 -20.73 -32.35
C LEU A 231 2.43 -19.50 -33.28
N SER A 232 1.64 -18.51 -32.87
CA SER A 232 1.45 -17.23 -33.57
C SER A 232 1.51 -16.07 -32.59
N THR A 233 1.91 -14.88 -33.06
CA THR A 233 1.80 -13.67 -32.22
C THR A 233 0.35 -13.19 -32.14
N PHE A 234 0.05 -12.32 -31.19
CA PHE A 234 -1.27 -11.73 -31.02
C PHE A 234 -1.75 -11.01 -32.30
N GLU A 235 -0.86 -10.28 -32.95
CA GLU A 235 -1.16 -9.56 -34.19
C GLU A 235 -1.46 -10.53 -35.34
N MET A 236 -0.68 -11.61 -35.47
CA MET A 236 -0.92 -12.64 -36.50
C MET A 236 -2.25 -13.35 -36.29
N ASP A 237 -2.60 -13.64 -35.04
CA ASP A 237 -3.85 -14.31 -34.70
C ASP A 237 -5.07 -13.42 -35.03
N ILE A 238 -5.00 -12.12 -34.71
CA ILE A 238 -6.02 -11.14 -35.10
C ILE A 238 -6.11 -11.00 -36.61
N MET A 239 -4.98 -10.91 -37.32
CA MET A 239 -5.00 -10.83 -38.77
C MET A 239 -5.72 -12.05 -39.37
N LYS A 240 -5.47 -13.24 -38.84
CA LYS A 240 -6.13 -14.46 -39.27
C LYS A 240 -7.62 -14.46 -38.90
N SER A 241 -8.01 -14.00 -37.70
CA SER A 241 -9.41 -13.97 -37.26
C SER A 241 -10.25 -12.98 -38.05
N GLU A 242 -9.69 -11.81 -38.36
CA GLU A 242 -10.34 -10.74 -39.12
C GLU A 242 -10.21 -10.93 -40.64
N GLY A 243 -9.49 -11.96 -41.10
CA GLY A 243 -9.25 -12.22 -42.53
C GLY A 243 -8.39 -11.16 -43.22
N ILE A 244 -7.52 -10.50 -42.48
CA ILE A 244 -6.61 -9.48 -43.00
C ILE A 244 -5.40 -10.17 -43.64
N GLU A 245 -5.23 -9.96 -44.96
CA GLU A 245 -4.11 -10.48 -45.72
C GLU A 245 -3.07 -9.37 -45.98
N GLU A 246 -1.83 -9.56 -45.55
CA GLU A 246 -0.71 -8.67 -45.90
C GLU A 246 0.17 -9.35 -46.94
N THR A 247 0.09 -8.86 -48.18
CA THR A 247 0.85 -9.39 -49.32
C THR A 247 2.24 -8.76 -49.45
N ARG A 248 2.50 -7.63 -48.78
CA ARG A 248 3.78 -6.93 -48.85
C ARG A 248 4.81 -7.59 -47.93
N THR A 249 6.00 -7.84 -48.46
CA THR A 249 7.16 -8.24 -47.64
C THR A 249 7.86 -7.01 -47.07
N PRO A 250 8.12 -6.95 -45.75
CA PRO A 250 8.85 -5.84 -45.15
C PRO A 250 10.27 -5.75 -45.70
N SER A 251 10.68 -4.54 -46.11
CA SER A 251 12.05 -4.27 -46.58
C SER A 251 13.07 -4.53 -45.49
N LYS A 252 14.26 -5.03 -45.87
CA LYS A 252 15.37 -5.25 -44.93
C LYS A 252 15.80 -3.91 -44.32
N THR A 253 15.85 -3.83 -42.99
CA THR A 253 16.33 -2.68 -42.23
C THR A 253 17.60 -3.05 -41.47
N TYR A 254 18.50 -2.08 -41.29
CA TYR A 254 19.70 -2.24 -40.47
C TYR A 254 19.44 -1.65 -39.08
N TRP A 255 19.84 -2.38 -38.04
CA TRP A 255 19.81 -1.92 -36.66
C TRP A 255 21.25 -1.76 -36.18
N TYR A 256 21.61 -0.55 -35.74
CA TYR A 256 22.94 -0.19 -35.25
C TYR A 256 22.84 0.53 -33.90
#